data_AF-A0A354A4J1-F1
#
_entry.id   AF-A0A354A4J1-F1
#
_cell.length_a   1.000
_cell.length_b   1.000
_cell.length_c   1.000
_cell.angle_alpha   90.00
_cell.angle_beta   90.00
_cell.angle_gamma   90.00
#
_symmetry.space_group_name_H-M   'P 1'
#
loop_
_entity.id
_entity.type
_entity.pdbx_description
1 polymer ?
#
loop_
_entity_poly.entity_id
_entity_poly.type
_entity_poly.pdbx_seq_one_letter_code
_entity_poly.pdbx_strand_id
1 'polypeptide(L)'
;MAKFTVFLLVIFLAVLSLLSFFNKETVNITVWNGVTFEHIPVIAVIFISAAAGIISMFLIAVLRDARRHIDNWHIQRKRKKEAKVLDSFSKGMEAFFAARYEEAAELFTGVLEHDHTSFYTLLRMGDISFYDKDFVKAEEYYEKAREVKPKSIEVMLSLARTAETQHHWPEAIGYLDTILDIDSDNVMVLCKKRDIYERNREWEEILDTQQKILKCKLTPQREKEENRKLLGYKYELGRYYIESGTTDKAVKILKSVIKSDNNFIAAYISLADAYLKDGESKEAQDVLMQGYEETLSLVLLVRLEDHFIDEGEPGTIIDIYQKAIQKNQKDLRLQFFLAKLYYRLEMIDYAMETIDTIDVTAFDYPDLHKLLGNIYERRSEYRKAANEFKKSLSVDKQLLIPYCCSDCNYISHDWSGRCPECRNWNTFILDVNEICKIRKRQSSS
;
A
#
# COMPACT_ATOMS: atom_id res chain seq x y z
N MET A 1 -52.56 -19.68 -41.73
CA MET A 1 -53.93 -19.17 -41.40
C MET A 1 -54.54 -18.34 -42.54
N ALA A 2 -53.84 -17.38 -43.14
CA ALA A 2 -54.39 -16.52 -44.21
C ALA A 2 -55.00 -17.28 -45.42
N LYS A 3 -54.39 -18.38 -45.87
CA LYS A 3 -54.94 -19.19 -46.99
C LYS A 3 -56.28 -19.87 -46.66
N PHE A 4 -56.49 -20.26 -45.40
CA PHE A 4 -57.71 -20.91 -44.94
C PHE A 4 -58.87 -19.92 -44.74
N THR A 5 -58.56 -18.70 -44.25
CA THR A 5 -59.56 -17.63 -44.12
C THR A 5 -60.02 -17.10 -45.48
N VAL A 6 -59.12 -17.00 -46.46
CA VAL A 6 -59.47 -16.63 -47.84
C VAL A 6 -60.37 -17.70 -48.47
N PHE A 7 -60.07 -18.99 -48.26
CA PHE A 7 -60.91 -20.09 -48.74
C PHE A 7 -62.34 -20.06 -48.14
N LEU A 8 -62.46 -19.86 -46.82
CA LEU A 8 -63.77 -19.70 -46.15
C LEU A 8 -64.56 -18.49 -46.67
N LEU A 9 -63.88 -17.38 -46.95
CA LEU A 9 -64.51 -16.18 -47.50
C LEU A 9 -65.02 -16.41 -48.94
N VAL A 10 -64.26 -17.14 -49.76
CA VAL A 10 -64.71 -17.53 -51.12
C VAL A 10 -65.94 -18.44 -51.07
N ILE A 11 -65.96 -19.41 -50.16
CA ILE A 11 -67.14 -20.28 -49.95
C ILE A 11 -68.34 -19.46 -49.47
N PHE A 12 -68.14 -18.55 -48.50
CA PHE A 12 -69.19 -17.68 -47.99
C PHE A 12 -69.79 -16.80 -49.09
N LEU A 13 -68.95 -16.20 -49.94
CA LEU A 13 -69.40 -15.42 -51.11
C LEU A 13 -70.13 -16.29 -52.15
N ALA A 14 -69.69 -17.52 -52.38
CA ALA A 14 -70.35 -18.45 -53.30
C ALA A 14 -71.74 -18.87 -52.80
N VAL A 15 -71.88 -19.16 -51.50
CA VAL A 15 -73.17 -19.48 -50.86
C VAL A 15 -74.11 -18.28 -50.91
N LEU A 16 -73.62 -17.07 -50.65
CA LEU A 16 -74.41 -15.85 -50.76
C LEU A 16 -74.85 -15.54 -52.19
N SER A 17 -73.98 -15.77 -53.18
CA SER A 17 -74.31 -15.62 -54.60
C SER A 17 -75.42 -16.58 -55.03
N LEU A 18 -75.37 -17.83 -54.55
CA LEU A 18 -76.42 -18.82 -54.77
C LEU A 18 -77.75 -18.36 -54.13
N LEU A 19 -77.71 -17.88 -52.88
CA LEU A 19 -78.89 -17.35 -52.18
C LEU A 19 -79.46 -16.10 -52.87
N SER A 20 -78.61 -15.29 -53.52
CA SER A 20 -79.02 -14.13 -54.31
C SER A 20 -79.92 -14.48 -55.50
N PHE A 21 -79.76 -15.67 -56.06
CA PHE A 21 -80.56 -16.12 -57.19
C PHE A 21 -81.98 -16.51 -56.77
N PHE A 22 -82.13 -17.04 -55.55
CA PHE A 22 -83.40 -17.58 -55.06
C PHE A 22 -84.23 -16.58 -54.25
N ASN A 23 -83.60 -15.60 -53.59
CA ASN A 23 -84.32 -14.61 -52.79
C ASN A 23 -84.48 -13.28 -53.55
N LYS A 24 -85.71 -12.97 -53.99
CA LYS A 24 -86.06 -11.75 -54.74
C LYS A 24 -86.74 -10.68 -53.89
N GLU A 25 -86.83 -10.87 -52.57
CA GLU A 25 -87.48 -9.90 -51.69
C GLU A 25 -86.70 -8.59 -51.62
N THR A 26 -87.44 -7.48 -51.58
CA THR A 26 -86.89 -6.13 -51.48
C THR A 26 -87.39 -5.44 -50.22
N VAL A 27 -86.56 -4.56 -49.66
CA VAL A 27 -86.85 -3.81 -48.45
C VAL A 27 -86.63 -2.33 -48.73
N ASN A 28 -87.49 -1.49 -48.17
CA ASN A 28 -87.33 -0.05 -48.22
C ASN A 28 -86.49 0.39 -47.01
N ILE A 29 -85.36 1.05 -47.26
CA ILE A 29 -84.42 1.48 -46.20
C ILE A 29 -84.48 3.00 -46.07
N THR A 30 -84.86 3.47 -44.90
CA THR A 30 -84.85 4.90 -44.56
C THR A 30 -83.52 5.25 -43.88
N VAL A 31 -82.72 6.10 -44.51
CA VAL A 31 -81.40 6.52 -43.99
C VAL A 31 -81.52 7.88 -43.30
N TRP A 32 -80.49 8.29 -42.56
CA TRP A 32 -80.40 9.59 -41.88
C TRP A 32 -80.81 10.73 -42.84
N ASN A 33 -81.72 11.58 -42.38
CA ASN A 33 -82.40 12.69 -43.09
C ASN A 33 -83.65 12.31 -43.87
N GLY A 34 -84.27 11.15 -43.59
CA GLY A 34 -85.58 10.79 -44.13
C GLY A 34 -85.57 10.39 -45.61
N VAL A 35 -84.38 10.21 -46.20
CA VAL A 35 -84.22 9.71 -47.56
C VAL A 35 -84.52 8.21 -47.56
N THR A 36 -85.53 7.80 -48.33
CA THR A 36 -85.99 6.41 -48.43
C THR A 36 -85.51 5.80 -49.75
N PHE A 37 -84.67 4.77 -49.66
CA PHE A 37 -84.33 3.97 -50.82
C PHE A 37 -85.32 2.82 -50.93
N GLU A 38 -86.12 2.83 -51.98
CA GLU A 38 -87.14 1.81 -52.23
C GLU A 38 -86.59 0.65 -53.06
N HIS A 39 -87.14 -0.55 -52.85
CA HIS A 39 -86.83 -1.76 -53.63
C HIS A 39 -85.36 -2.25 -53.58
N ILE A 40 -84.65 -2.06 -52.46
CA ILE A 40 -83.31 -2.66 -52.29
C ILE A 40 -83.44 -4.16 -52.01
N PRO A 41 -82.78 -5.05 -52.77
CA PRO A 41 -82.79 -6.49 -52.47
C PRO A 41 -82.22 -6.79 -51.08
N VAL A 42 -82.86 -7.69 -50.31
CA VAL A 42 -82.40 -8.08 -48.96
C VAL A 42 -80.93 -8.55 -48.96
N ILE A 43 -80.52 -9.25 -50.02
CA ILE A 43 -79.14 -9.71 -50.20
C ILE A 43 -78.13 -8.56 -50.28
N ALA A 44 -78.50 -7.43 -50.89
CA ALA A 44 -77.62 -6.27 -50.96
C ALA A 44 -77.35 -5.69 -49.56
N VAL A 45 -78.34 -5.71 -48.67
CA VAL A 45 -78.19 -5.31 -47.26
C VAL A 45 -77.26 -6.26 -46.51
N ILE A 46 -77.39 -7.57 -46.73
CA ILE A 46 -76.52 -8.59 -46.15
C ILE A 46 -75.07 -8.40 -46.64
N PHE A 47 -74.85 -8.11 -47.93
CA PHE A 47 -73.53 -7.79 -48.46
C PHE A 47 -72.93 -6.55 -47.82
N ILE A 48 -73.71 -5.48 -47.66
CA ILE A 48 -73.24 -4.24 -47.03
C ILE A 48 -72.86 -4.50 -45.56
N SER A 49 -73.67 -5.25 -44.82
CA SER A 49 -73.38 -5.59 -43.41
C SER A 49 -72.14 -6.49 -43.27
N ALA A 50 -71.97 -7.49 -44.15
CA ALA A 50 -70.79 -8.36 -44.16
C ALA A 50 -69.53 -7.58 -44.55
N ALA A 51 -69.63 -6.70 -45.56
CA ALA A 51 -68.54 -5.82 -45.96
C ALA A 51 -68.14 -4.86 -44.82
N ALA A 52 -69.11 -4.27 -44.11
CA ALA A 52 -68.85 -3.43 -42.95
C ALA A 52 -68.12 -4.19 -41.83
N GLY A 53 -68.53 -5.44 -41.55
CA GLY A 53 -67.84 -6.31 -40.58
C GLY A 53 -66.40 -6.64 -40.98
N ILE A 54 -66.15 -6.97 -42.25
CA ILE A 54 -64.82 -7.25 -42.79
C ILE A 54 -63.94 -5.99 -42.71
N ILE A 55 -64.48 -4.83 -43.10
CA ILE A 55 -63.78 -3.54 -43.04
C ILE A 55 -63.43 -3.19 -41.59
N SER A 56 -64.36 -3.36 -40.64
CA SER A 56 -64.10 -3.12 -39.22
C SER A 56 -63.04 -4.07 -38.66
N MET A 57 -63.08 -5.36 -39.00
CA MET A 57 -62.07 -6.34 -38.58
C MET A 57 -60.69 -6.00 -39.16
N PHE A 58 -60.65 -5.61 -40.43
CA PHE A 58 -59.42 -5.19 -41.10
C PHE A 58 -58.86 -3.92 -40.45
N LEU A 59 -59.71 -2.93 -40.15
CA LEU A 59 -59.31 -1.71 -39.45
C LEU A 59 -58.72 -2.01 -38.07
N ILE A 60 -59.36 -2.88 -37.28
CA ILE A 60 -58.86 -3.32 -35.97
C ILE A 60 -57.52 -4.07 -36.11
N ALA A 61 -57.38 -4.94 -37.11
CA ALA A 61 -56.13 -5.65 -37.38
C ALA A 61 -54.99 -4.71 -37.77
N VAL A 62 -55.25 -3.75 -38.67
CA VAL A 62 -54.29 -2.72 -39.08
C VAL A 62 -53.88 -1.85 -37.89
N LEU A 63 -54.82 -1.40 -37.05
CA LEU A 63 -54.51 -0.63 -35.85
C LEU A 63 -53.68 -1.43 -34.85
N ARG A 64 -54.00 -2.72 -34.66
CA ARG A 64 -53.24 -3.63 -33.78
C ARG A 64 -51.81 -3.86 -34.28
N ASP A 65 -51.64 -4.12 -35.57
CA ASP A 65 -50.32 -4.34 -36.17
C ASP A 65 -49.50 -3.05 -36.21
N ALA A 66 -50.12 -1.90 -36.45
CA ALA A 66 -49.47 -0.60 -36.36
C ALA A 66 -48.95 -0.33 -34.94
N ARG A 67 -49.78 -0.55 -33.90
CA ARG A 67 -49.33 -0.44 -32.50
C ARG A 67 -48.18 -1.41 -32.20
N ARG A 68 -48.29 -2.68 -32.60
CA ARG A 68 -47.22 -3.68 -32.42
C ARG A 68 -45.93 -3.29 -33.12
N HIS A 69 -46.01 -2.70 -34.31
CA HIS A 69 -44.84 -2.24 -35.05
C HIS A 69 -44.16 -1.07 -34.33
N ILE A 70 -44.94 -0.10 -33.84
CA ILE A 70 -44.44 1.04 -33.04
C ILE A 70 -43.75 0.54 -31.77
N ASP A 71 -44.38 -0.39 -31.04
CA ASP A 71 -43.81 -0.97 -29.82
C ASP A 71 -42.49 -1.71 -30.12
N ASN A 72 -42.47 -2.54 -31.16
CA ASN A 72 -41.27 -3.24 -31.61
C ASN A 72 -40.16 -2.27 -32.06
N TRP A 73 -40.52 -1.18 -32.73
CA TRP A 73 -39.57 -0.15 -33.16
C TRP A 73 -38.96 0.58 -31.96
N HIS A 74 -39.77 0.93 -30.95
CA HIS A 74 -39.26 1.50 -29.70
C HIS A 74 -38.31 0.53 -28.98
N ILE A 75 -38.68 -0.75 -28.89
CA ILE A 75 -37.83 -1.79 -28.28
C ILE A 75 -36.52 -1.95 -29.06
N GLN A 76 -36.57 -2.02 -30.40
CA GLN A 76 -35.37 -2.13 -31.24
C GLN A 76 -34.47 -0.90 -31.11
N ARG A 77 -35.04 0.31 -31.08
CA ARG A 77 -34.29 1.55 -30.90
C ARG A 77 -33.63 1.59 -29.52
N LYS A 78 -34.34 1.16 -28.47
CA LYS A 78 -33.78 1.04 -27.11
C LYS A 78 -32.62 0.04 -27.08
N ARG A 79 -32.82 -1.17 -27.62
CA ARG A 79 -31.76 -2.21 -27.71
C ARG A 79 -30.53 -1.75 -28.47
N LYS A 80 -30.71 -1.03 -29.59
CA LYS A 80 -29.59 -0.47 -30.37
C LYS A 80 -28.81 0.58 -29.57
N LYS A 81 -29.50 1.40 -28.77
CA LYS A 81 -28.85 2.37 -27.87
C LYS A 81 -28.07 1.66 -26.76
N GLU A 82 -28.69 0.70 -26.08
CA GLU A 82 -28.03 -0.10 -25.03
C GLU A 82 -26.80 -0.83 -25.55
N ALA A 83 -26.89 -1.44 -26.75
CA ALA A 83 -25.75 -2.09 -27.39
C ALA A 83 -24.62 -1.11 -27.73
N LYS A 84 -24.95 0.12 -28.15
CA LYS A 84 -23.96 1.17 -28.41
C LYS A 84 -23.26 1.61 -27.12
N VAL A 85 -24.01 1.78 -26.02
CA VAL A 85 -23.44 2.13 -24.71
C VAL A 85 -22.48 1.04 -24.22
N LEU A 86 -22.87 -0.24 -24.37
CA LEU A 86 -22.03 -1.36 -24.00
C LEU A 86 -20.75 -1.45 -24.86
N ASP A 87 -20.86 -1.20 -26.16
CA ASP A 87 -19.71 -1.13 -27.08
C ASP A 87 -18.76 0.01 -26.68
N SER A 88 -19.28 1.21 -26.43
CA SER A 88 -18.51 2.35 -25.92
C SER A 88 -17.82 2.04 -24.59
N PHE A 89 -18.50 1.39 -23.66
CA PHE A 89 -17.91 0.95 -22.39
C PHE A 89 -16.75 -0.04 -22.63
N SER A 90 -16.94 -1.02 -23.52
CA SER A 90 -15.92 -2.03 -23.81
C SER A 90 -14.65 -1.42 -24.44
N LYS A 91 -14.81 -0.46 -25.37
CA LYS A 91 -13.72 0.30 -25.96
C LYS A 91 -13.04 1.21 -24.94
N GLY A 92 -13.82 1.84 -24.06
CA GLY A 92 -13.29 2.65 -22.97
C GLY A 92 -12.42 1.83 -22.01
N MET A 93 -12.85 0.61 -21.68
CA MET A 93 -12.05 -0.32 -20.88
C MET A 93 -10.77 -0.77 -21.60
N GLU A 94 -10.83 -1.04 -22.90
CA GLU A 94 -9.64 -1.36 -23.71
C GLU A 94 -8.63 -0.19 -23.71
N ALA A 95 -9.10 1.02 -23.98
CA ALA A 95 -8.28 2.23 -23.92
C ALA A 95 -7.67 2.46 -22.53
N PHE A 96 -8.46 2.24 -21.46
CA PHE A 96 -7.99 2.35 -20.08
C PHE A 96 -6.85 1.37 -19.77
N PHE A 97 -7.00 0.09 -20.13
CA PHE A 97 -5.94 -0.90 -19.91
C PHE A 97 -4.72 -0.69 -20.82
N ALA A 98 -4.91 -0.03 -21.98
CA ALA A 98 -3.83 0.43 -22.84
C ALA A 98 -3.17 1.74 -22.36
N ALA A 99 -3.55 2.25 -21.18
CA ALA A 99 -3.10 3.53 -20.61
C ALA A 99 -3.38 4.76 -21.50
N ARG A 100 -4.35 4.66 -22.42
CA ARG A 100 -4.86 5.77 -23.23
C ARG A 100 -5.99 6.46 -22.47
N TYR A 101 -5.64 7.16 -21.40
CA TYR A 101 -6.60 7.68 -20.43
C TYR A 101 -7.53 8.77 -21.00
N GLU A 102 -7.03 9.62 -21.89
CA GLU A 102 -7.83 10.65 -22.55
C GLU A 102 -8.95 10.04 -23.42
N GLU A 103 -8.60 9.09 -24.28
CA GLU A 103 -9.57 8.33 -25.10
C GLU A 103 -10.57 7.56 -24.21
N ALA A 104 -10.09 6.93 -23.14
CA ALA A 104 -10.94 6.21 -22.19
C ALA A 104 -11.93 7.17 -21.51
N ALA A 105 -11.49 8.36 -21.10
CA ALA A 105 -12.35 9.36 -20.46
C ALA A 105 -13.44 9.87 -21.40
N GLU A 106 -13.12 10.11 -22.67
CA GLU A 106 -14.12 10.49 -23.68
C GLU A 106 -15.19 9.39 -23.87
N LEU A 107 -14.74 8.14 -24.03
CA LEU A 107 -15.62 6.99 -24.20
C LEU A 107 -16.52 6.75 -22.97
N PHE A 108 -15.96 6.89 -21.76
CA PHE A 108 -16.70 6.77 -20.51
C PHE A 108 -17.65 7.95 -20.27
N THR A 109 -17.32 9.16 -20.70
CA THR A 109 -18.23 10.31 -20.64
C THR A 109 -19.49 10.03 -21.46
N GLY A 110 -19.34 9.49 -22.68
CA GLY A 110 -20.47 9.07 -23.51
C GLY A 110 -21.31 7.94 -22.89
N VAL A 111 -20.72 7.08 -22.05
CA VAL A 111 -21.47 6.08 -21.27
C VAL A 111 -22.25 6.76 -20.15
N LEU A 112 -21.63 7.68 -19.41
CA LEU A 112 -22.28 8.41 -18.32
C LEU A 112 -23.40 9.33 -18.81
N GLU A 113 -23.37 9.87 -20.02
CA GLU A 113 -24.49 10.62 -20.61
C GLU A 113 -25.78 9.79 -20.74
N HIS A 114 -25.66 8.47 -20.82
CA HIS A 114 -26.78 7.55 -20.97
C HIS A 114 -27.14 6.82 -19.67
N ASP A 115 -26.14 6.50 -18.85
CA ASP A 115 -26.28 5.91 -17.52
C ASP A 115 -25.37 6.63 -16.52
N HIS A 116 -25.90 7.69 -15.90
CA HIS A 116 -25.20 8.49 -14.89
C HIS A 116 -24.80 7.67 -13.63
N THR A 117 -25.41 6.49 -13.45
CA THR A 117 -25.21 5.63 -12.27
C THR A 117 -24.38 4.39 -12.58
N SER A 118 -23.73 4.33 -13.74
CA SER A 118 -22.88 3.20 -14.12
C SER A 118 -21.69 3.09 -13.16
N PHE A 119 -21.79 2.17 -12.20
CA PHE A 119 -20.80 1.94 -11.14
C PHE A 119 -19.38 1.78 -11.68
N TYR A 120 -19.17 0.90 -12.67
CA TYR A 120 -17.83 0.63 -13.20
C TYR A 120 -17.28 1.82 -13.98
N THR A 121 -18.14 2.58 -14.67
CA THR A 121 -17.71 3.78 -15.39
C THR A 121 -17.29 4.88 -14.42
N LEU A 122 -18.09 5.14 -13.38
CA LEU A 122 -17.74 6.10 -12.33
C LEU A 122 -16.42 5.74 -11.65
N LEU A 123 -16.24 4.47 -11.29
CA LEU A 123 -15.00 3.99 -10.69
C LEU A 123 -13.78 4.20 -11.60
N ARG A 124 -13.89 3.86 -12.89
CA ARG A 124 -12.79 4.03 -13.85
C ARG A 124 -12.51 5.50 -14.18
N MET A 125 -13.54 6.36 -14.21
CA MET A 125 -13.35 7.80 -14.32
C MET A 125 -12.61 8.38 -13.11
N GLY A 126 -12.88 7.87 -11.91
CA GLY A 126 -12.11 8.18 -10.72
C GLY A 126 -10.65 7.72 -10.84
N ASP A 127 -10.42 6.49 -11.33
CA ASP A 127 -9.07 5.96 -11.57
C ASP A 127 -8.28 6.80 -12.58
N ILE A 128 -8.90 7.21 -13.70
CA ILE A 128 -8.31 8.10 -14.69
C ILE A 128 -7.93 9.44 -14.04
N SER A 129 -8.88 10.06 -13.34
CA SER A 129 -8.65 11.35 -12.66
C SER A 129 -7.52 11.26 -11.62
N PHE A 130 -7.41 10.12 -10.92
CA PHE A 130 -6.31 9.84 -10.00
C PHE A 130 -4.96 9.76 -10.72
N TYR A 131 -4.88 9.08 -11.88
CA TYR A 131 -3.67 9.03 -12.69
C TYR A 131 -3.28 10.40 -13.27
N ASP A 132 -4.26 11.23 -13.59
CA ASP A 132 -4.08 12.62 -14.02
C ASP A 132 -3.69 13.56 -12.85
N LYS A 133 -3.63 13.03 -11.62
CA LYS A 133 -3.34 13.77 -10.37
C LYS A 133 -4.39 14.82 -10.02
N ASP A 134 -5.57 14.77 -10.63
CA ASP A 134 -6.74 15.56 -10.24
C ASP A 134 -7.48 14.81 -9.13
N PHE A 135 -6.91 14.85 -7.92
CA PHE A 135 -7.42 14.10 -6.78
C PHE A 135 -8.82 14.53 -6.35
N VAL A 136 -9.19 15.80 -6.57
CA VAL A 136 -10.52 16.33 -6.26
C VAL A 136 -11.58 15.70 -7.16
N LYS A 137 -11.34 15.66 -8.48
CA LYS A 137 -12.26 14.95 -9.39
C LYS A 137 -12.27 13.45 -9.15
N ALA A 138 -11.12 12.86 -8.83
CA ALA A 138 -11.04 11.44 -8.50
C ALA A 138 -11.96 11.10 -7.33
N GLU A 139 -11.86 11.87 -6.25
CA GLU A 139 -12.72 11.74 -5.08
C GLU A 139 -14.20 11.93 -5.43
N GLU A 140 -14.56 12.94 -6.23
CA GLU A 140 -15.94 13.16 -6.68
C GLU A 140 -16.51 11.93 -7.42
N TYR A 141 -15.77 11.34 -8.35
CA TYR A 141 -16.20 10.15 -9.08
C TYR A 141 -16.28 8.90 -8.20
N TYR A 142 -15.32 8.72 -7.30
CA TYR A 142 -15.34 7.62 -6.34
C TYR A 142 -16.50 7.74 -5.34
N GLU A 143 -16.84 8.95 -4.91
CA GLU A 143 -17.99 9.22 -4.06
C GLU A 143 -19.31 8.88 -4.76
N LYS A 144 -19.49 9.30 -6.02
CA LYS A 144 -20.63 8.87 -6.83
C LYS A 144 -20.69 7.35 -6.98
N ALA A 145 -19.54 6.69 -7.16
CA ALA A 145 -19.50 5.22 -7.20
C ALA A 145 -19.88 4.59 -5.84
N ARG A 146 -19.54 5.23 -4.72
CA ARG A 146 -19.91 4.84 -3.37
C ARG A 146 -21.41 4.98 -3.14
N GLU A 147 -22.06 6.03 -3.63
CA GLU A 147 -23.52 6.17 -3.57
C GLU A 147 -24.25 5.01 -4.26
N VAL A 148 -23.73 4.54 -5.41
CA VAL A 148 -24.30 3.40 -6.12
C VAL A 148 -24.06 2.08 -5.41
N LYS A 149 -22.85 1.87 -4.86
CA LYS A 149 -22.50 0.67 -4.08
C LYS A 149 -21.76 1.03 -2.78
N PRO A 150 -22.48 1.29 -1.67
CA PRO A 150 -21.88 1.79 -0.42
C PRO A 150 -20.91 0.84 0.27
N LYS A 151 -21.03 -0.47 0.03
CA LYS A 151 -20.18 -1.51 0.62
C LYS A 151 -19.11 -2.05 -0.35
N SER A 152 -18.80 -1.31 -1.40
CA SER A 152 -17.79 -1.72 -2.37
C SER A 152 -16.38 -1.53 -1.81
N ILE A 153 -15.69 -2.63 -1.55
CA ILE A 153 -14.29 -2.63 -1.08
C ILE A 153 -13.37 -1.92 -2.10
N GLU A 154 -13.60 -2.11 -3.41
CA GLU A 154 -12.79 -1.48 -4.47
C GLU A 154 -12.88 0.05 -4.40
N VAL A 155 -14.08 0.60 -4.16
CA VAL A 155 -14.28 2.06 -4.03
C VAL A 155 -13.63 2.59 -2.75
N MET A 156 -13.83 1.91 -1.61
CA MET A 156 -13.24 2.33 -0.34
C MET A 156 -11.70 2.29 -0.39
N LEU A 157 -11.10 1.31 -1.07
CA LEU A 157 -9.65 1.27 -1.28
C LEU A 157 -9.17 2.43 -2.17
N SER A 158 -9.94 2.78 -3.21
CA SER A 158 -9.61 3.93 -4.08
C SER A 158 -9.73 5.26 -3.35
N LEU A 159 -10.77 5.46 -2.52
CA LEU A 159 -10.92 6.63 -1.65
C LEU A 159 -9.81 6.69 -0.60
N ALA A 160 -9.51 5.59 0.08
CA ALA A 160 -8.41 5.50 1.03
C ALA A 160 -7.06 5.89 0.40
N ARG A 161 -6.78 5.36 -0.81
CA ARG A 161 -5.58 5.70 -1.58
C ARG A 161 -5.54 7.18 -1.95
N THR A 162 -6.68 7.76 -2.34
CA THR A 162 -6.79 9.17 -2.74
C THR A 162 -6.58 10.11 -1.55
N ALA A 163 -7.16 9.78 -0.40
CA ALA A 163 -6.92 10.49 0.86
C ALA A 163 -5.47 10.33 1.33
N GLU A 164 -4.88 9.12 1.22
CA GLU A 164 -3.48 8.84 1.55
C GLU A 164 -2.51 9.70 0.71
N THR A 165 -2.76 9.83 -0.60
CA THR A 165 -1.94 10.69 -1.48
C THR A 165 -2.05 12.18 -1.17
N GLN A 166 -3.18 12.59 -0.60
CA GLN A 166 -3.41 13.97 -0.14
C GLN A 166 -2.95 14.20 1.31
N HIS A 167 -2.36 13.19 1.96
CA HIS A 167 -1.97 13.21 3.37
C HIS A 167 -3.14 13.44 4.36
N HIS A 168 -4.37 13.17 3.94
CA HIS A 168 -5.55 13.18 4.80
C HIS A 168 -5.66 11.85 5.55
N TRP A 169 -4.75 11.64 6.51
CA TRP A 169 -4.63 10.36 7.23
C TRP A 169 -5.92 9.89 7.93
N PRO A 170 -6.68 10.75 8.65
CA PRO A 170 -7.89 10.30 9.34
C PRO A 170 -8.97 9.81 8.38
N GLU A 171 -9.14 10.47 7.23
CA GLU A 171 -10.11 10.08 6.19
C GLU A 171 -9.70 8.74 5.56
N ALA A 172 -8.41 8.60 5.21
CA ALA A 172 -7.87 7.36 4.67
C ALA A 172 -8.09 6.17 5.62
N ILE A 173 -7.83 6.37 6.91
CA ILE A 173 -8.08 5.36 7.94
C ILE A 173 -9.58 5.05 8.06
N GLY A 174 -10.45 6.08 8.05
CA GLY A 174 -11.90 5.90 8.08
C GLY A 174 -12.41 5.02 6.95
N TYR A 175 -11.94 5.23 5.72
CA TYR A 175 -12.27 4.36 4.59
C TYR A 175 -11.78 2.91 4.79
N LEU A 176 -10.56 2.71 5.32
CA LEU A 176 -10.07 1.37 5.63
C LEU A 176 -10.88 0.70 6.76
N ASP A 177 -11.33 1.45 7.75
CA ASP A 177 -12.18 0.94 8.83
C ASP A 177 -13.55 0.47 8.31
N THR A 178 -14.15 1.16 7.34
CA THR A 178 -15.38 0.65 6.70
C THR A 178 -15.18 -0.68 5.99
N ILE A 179 -13.96 -0.98 5.51
CA ILE A 179 -13.63 -2.29 4.94
C ILE A 179 -13.48 -3.33 6.05
N LEU A 180 -12.85 -2.96 7.16
CA LEU A 180 -12.67 -3.83 8.34
C LEU A 180 -13.99 -4.12 9.05
N ASP A 181 -15.00 -3.25 8.94
CA ASP A 181 -16.37 -3.53 9.40
C ASP A 181 -17.05 -4.65 8.59
N ILE A 182 -16.62 -4.86 7.34
CA ILE A 182 -17.11 -5.95 6.47
C ILE A 182 -16.30 -7.23 6.70
N ASP A 183 -14.97 -7.08 6.77
CA ASP A 183 -14.02 -8.18 6.95
C ASP A 183 -12.94 -7.76 7.96
N SER A 184 -13.21 -8.04 9.24
CA SER A 184 -12.35 -7.65 10.36
C SER A 184 -10.96 -8.26 10.32
N ASP A 185 -10.83 -9.41 9.66
CA ASP A 185 -9.62 -10.21 9.61
C ASP A 185 -8.85 -9.99 8.30
N ASN A 186 -9.20 -8.95 7.53
CA ASN A 186 -8.53 -8.61 6.30
C ASN A 186 -7.11 -8.09 6.56
N VAL A 187 -6.15 -9.01 6.59
CA VAL A 187 -4.75 -8.71 6.90
C VAL A 187 -4.15 -7.67 5.95
N MET A 188 -4.58 -7.64 4.68
CA MET A 188 -4.10 -6.66 3.71
C MET A 188 -4.52 -5.24 4.07
N VAL A 189 -5.78 -5.05 4.47
CA VAL A 189 -6.32 -3.76 4.90
C VAL A 189 -5.69 -3.33 6.23
N LEU A 190 -5.53 -4.26 7.18
CA LEU A 190 -4.82 -3.99 8.43
C LEU A 190 -3.36 -3.55 8.19
N CYS A 191 -2.65 -4.20 7.26
CA CYS A 191 -1.31 -3.77 6.87
C CYS A 191 -1.31 -2.36 6.27
N LYS A 192 -2.26 -2.03 5.37
CA LYS A 192 -2.39 -0.67 4.82
C LYS A 192 -2.64 0.37 5.91
N LYS A 193 -3.55 0.07 6.85
CA LYS A 193 -3.87 0.95 7.99
C LYS A 193 -2.63 1.18 8.86
N ARG A 194 -1.88 0.11 9.17
CA ARG A 194 -0.60 0.19 9.89
C ARG A 194 0.42 1.04 9.14
N ASP A 195 0.57 0.85 7.84
CA ASP A 195 1.56 1.58 7.03
C ASP A 195 1.24 3.09 6.98
N ILE A 196 -0.04 3.48 7.04
CA ILE A 196 -0.47 4.88 7.21
C ILE A 196 -0.08 5.41 8.59
N TYR A 197 -0.39 4.68 9.67
CA TYR A 197 0.02 5.08 11.02
C TYR A 197 1.54 5.20 11.15
N GLU A 198 2.31 4.34 10.48
CA GLU A 198 3.77 4.40 10.45
C GLU A 198 4.27 5.69 9.79
N ARG A 199 3.65 6.14 8.70
CA ARG A 199 3.99 7.41 8.06
C ARG A 199 3.61 8.62 8.92
N ASN A 200 2.52 8.52 9.68
CA ASN A 200 2.10 9.58 10.60
C ASN A 200 2.78 9.51 11.98
N ARG A 201 3.69 8.54 12.21
CA ARG A 201 4.36 8.26 13.49
C ARG A 201 3.40 8.05 14.68
N GLU A 202 2.21 7.49 14.43
CA GLU A 202 1.23 7.13 15.46
C GLU A 202 1.56 5.75 16.07
N TRP A 203 2.64 5.68 16.85
CA TRP A 203 3.23 4.42 17.31
C TRP A 203 2.33 3.56 18.22
N GLU A 204 1.43 4.18 18.98
CA GLU A 204 0.47 3.45 19.82
C GLU A 204 -0.55 2.68 18.96
N GLU A 205 -1.10 3.33 17.93
CA GLU A 205 -2.06 2.73 17.01
C GLU A 205 -1.43 1.66 16.09
N ILE A 206 -0.14 1.82 15.77
CA ILE A 206 0.64 0.77 15.09
C ILE A 206 0.66 -0.50 15.94
N LEU A 207 0.89 -0.40 17.26
CA LEU A 207 0.92 -1.59 18.12
C LEU A 207 -0.44 -2.26 18.25
N ASP A 208 -1.52 -1.50 18.37
CA ASP A 208 -2.88 -2.08 18.38
C ASP A 208 -3.18 -2.80 17.06
N THR A 209 -2.92 -2.14 15.93
CA THR A 209 -3.13 -2.72 14.60
C THR A 209 -2.23 -3.95 14.37
N GLN A 210 -0.98 -3.92 14.83
CA GLN A 210 -0.06 -5.05 14.74
C GLN A 210 -0.53 -6.25 15.58
N GLN A 211 -1.11 -6.02 16.76
CA GLN A 211 -1.70 -7.08 17.57
C GLN A 211 -2.93 -7.68 16.91
N LYS A 212 -3.76 -6.87 16.23
CA LYS A 212 -4.88 -7.36 15.41
C LYS A 212 -4.36 -8.25 14.27
N ILE A 213 -3.32 -7.83 13.54
CA ILE A 213 -2.69 -8.62 12.48
C ILE A 213 -2.23 -10.00 13.00
N LEU A 214 -1.58 -10.04 14.17
CA LEU A 214 -1.08 -11.29 14.75
C LEU A 214 -2.18 -12.22 15.28
N LYS A 215 -3.40 -11.71 15.52
CA LYS A 215 -4.57 -12.54 15.88
C LYS A 215 -5.21 -13.19 14.65
N CYS A 216 -4.99 -12.65 13.45
CA CYS A 216 -5.49 -13.23 12.21
C CYS A 216 -4.78 -14.56 11.89
N LYS A 217 -5.39 -15.37 11.03
CA LYS A 217 -4.79 -16.63 10.56
C LYS A 217 -3.64 -16.35 9.58
N LEU A 218 -2.40 -16.45 10.06
CA LEU A 218 -1.18 -16.23 9.27
C LEU A 218 -0.47 -17.56 8.95
N THR A 219 0.37 -17.56 7.93
CA THR A 219 1.34 -18.65 7.73
C THR A 219 2.45 -18.53 8.77
N PRO A 220 3.09 -19.64 9.22
CA PRO A 220 4.13 -19.58 10.24
C PRO A 220 5.29 -18.65 9.89
N GLN A 221 5.66 -18.58 8.59
CA GLN A 221 6.68 -17.66 8.10
C GLN A 221 6.25 -16.19 8.26
N ARG A 222 5.02 -15.86 7.86
CA ARG A 222 4.49 -14.49 7.97
C ARG A 222 4.31 -14.09 9.43
N GLU A 223 3.87 -15.00 10.28
CA GLU A 223 3.76 -14.77 11.73
C GLU A 223 5.12 -14.43 12.35
N LYS A 224 6.19 -15.13 11.96
CA LYS A 224 7.55 -14.81 12.41
C LYS A 224 7.99 -13.41 11.96
N GLU A 225 7.70 -13.03 10.72
CA GLU A 225 8.01 -11.70 10.18
C GLU A 225 7.23 -10.59 10.90
N GLU A 226 5.94 -10.80 11.14
CA GLU A 226 5.07 -9.85 11.85
C GLU A 226 5.43 -9.76 13.35
N ASN A 227 5.91 -10.83 13.97
CA ASN A 227 6.47 -10.79 15.32
C ASN A 227 7.78 -10.00 15.38
N ARG A 228 8.66 -10.13 14.37
CA ARG A 228 9.87 -9.30 14.27
C ARG A 228 9.52 -7.81 14.13
N LYS A 229 8.53 -7.49 13.31
CA LYS A 229 8.02 -6.10 13.19
C LYS A 229 7.43 -5.60 14.50
N LEU A 230 6.69 -6.44 15.24
CA LEU A 230 6.15 -6.06 16.56
C LEU A 230 7.25 -5.60 17.52
N LEU A 231 8.40 -6.30 17.56
CA LEU A 231 9.55 -5.86 18.37
C LEU A 231 10.10 -4.52 17.90
N GLY A 232 10.25 -4.35 16.58
CA GLY A 232 10.64 -3.07 15.97
C GLY A 232 9.71 -1.92 16.34
N TYR A 233 8.39 -2.11 16.24
CA TYR A 233 7.40 -1.10 16.59
C TYR A 233 7.37 -0.78 18.09
N LYS A 234 7.58 -1.77 18.96
CA LYS A 234 7.73 -1.53 20.41
C LYS A 234 8.98 -0.68 20.71
N TYR A 235 10.08 -0.95 20.01
CA TYR A 235 11.29 -0.16 20.09
C TYR A 235 11.05 1.30 19.65
N GLU A 236 10.37 1.51 18.51
CA GLU A 236 10.04 2.87 18.03
C GLU A 236 9.10 3.62 18.98
N LEU A 237 8.12 2.93 19.58
CA LEU A 237 7.27 3.54 20.61
C LEU A 237 8.09 3.91 21.85
N GLY A 238 9.05 3.09 22.26
CA GLY A 238 10.00 3.42 23.32
C GLY A 238 10.81 4.68 23.02
N ARG A 239 11.36 4.78 21.80
CA ARG A 239 12.05 5.98 21.30
C ARG A 239 11.16 7.21 21.33
N TYR A 240 9.92 7.09 20.87
CA TYR A 240 8.94 8.17 20.90
C TYR A 240 8.63 8.64 22.34
N TYR A 241 8.53 7.72 23.30
CA TYR A 241 8.37 8.06 24.71
C TYR A 241 9.59 8.75 25.31
N ILE A 242 10.81 8.40 24.89
CA ILE A 242 12.02 9.15 25.27
C ILE A 242 11.95 10.56 24.69
N GLU A 243 11.64 10.71 23.40
CA GLU A 243 11.54 12.02 22.71
C GLU A 243 10.50 12.94 23.38
N SER A 244 9.33 12.40 23.71
CA SER A 244 8.24 13.13 24.38
C SER A 244 8.44 13.37 25.89
N GLY A 245 9.48 12.77 26.49
CA GLY A 245 9.82 12.96 27.91
C GLY A 245 9.02 12.08 28.87
N THR A 246 8.24 11.11 28.39
CA THR A 246 7.56 10.11 29.23
C THR A 246 8.44 8.88 29.43
N THR A 247 9.58 9.05 30.10
CA THR A 247 10.64 8.06 30.26
C THR A 247 10.19 6.79 30.99
N ASP A 248 9.30 6.88 31.98
CA ASP A 248 8.69 5.71 32.66
C ASP A 248 8.08 4.69 31.68
N LYS A 249 7.32 5.21 30.69
CA LYS A 249 6.69 4.37 29.67
C LYS A 249 7.75 3.80 28.72
N ALA A 250 8.76 4.59 28.37
CA ALA A 250 9.90 4.15 27.55
C ALA A 250 10.64 2.98 28.21
N VAL A 251 10.99 3.11 29.48
CA VAL A 251 11.70 2.08 30.25
C VAL A 251 10.89 0.78 30.27
N LYS A 252 9.59 0.86 30.56
CA LYS A 252 8.70 -0.31 30.59
C LYS A 252 8.65 -1.03 29.24
N ILE A 253 8.50 -0.29 28.14
CA ILE A 253 8.36 -0.91 26.82
C ILE A 253 9.69 -1.45 26.30
N LEU A 254 10.81 -0.74 26.51
CA LEU A 254 12.14 -1.18 26.07
C LEU A 254 12.61 -2.41 26.85
N LYS A 255 12.37 -2.48 28.17
CA LYS A 255 12.57 -3.72 28.95
C LYS A 255 11.77 -4.89 28.38
N SER A 256 10.56 -4.64 27.87
CA SER A 256 9.77 -5.69 27.22
C SER A 256 10.36 -6.16 25.88
N VAL A 257 11.01 -5.27 25.12
CA VAL A 257 11.72 -5.63 23.87
C VAL A 257 12.92 -6.51 24.21
N ILE A 258 13.75 -6.09 25.17
CA ILE A 258 14.94 -6.84 25.62
C ILE A 258 14.55 -8.23 26.15
N LYS A 259 13.45 -8.32 26.91
CA LYS A 259 12.94 -9.61 27.41
C LYS A 259 12.52 -10.56 26.29
N SER A 260 11.99 -10.02 25.18
CA SER A 260 11.57 -10.83 24.03
C SER A 260 12.72 -11.17 23.09
N ASP A 261 13.72 -10.30 22.98
CA ASP A 261 14.93 -10.50 22.18
C ASP A 261 16.14 -9.88 22.92
N ASN A 262 16.91 -10.73 23.60
CA ASN A 262 18.10 -10.32 24.36
C ASN A 262 19.25 -9.87 23.45
N ASN A 263 19.15 -10.08 22.13
CA ASN A 263 20.12 -9.63 21.13
C ASN A 263 19.73 -8.31 20.47
N PHE A 264 18.65 -7.66 20.93
CA PHE A 264 18.21 -6.36 20.41
C PHE A 264 19.08 -5.21 20.96
N ILE A 265 20.28 -5.06 20.41
CA ILE A 265 21.29 -4.06 20.78
C ILE A 265 20.69 -2.64 20.87
N ALA A 266 19.87 -2.26 19.89
CA ALA A 266 19.29 -0.93 19.87
C ALA A 266 18.38 -0.62 21.07
N ALA A 267 17.74 -1.64 21.66
CA ALA A 267 16.86 -1.49 22.80
C ALA A 267 17.64 -1.26 24.11
N TYR A 268 18.81 -1.91 24.28
CA TYR A 268 19.72 -1.60 25.38
C TYR A 268 20.20 -0.16 25.32
N ILE A 269 20.64 0.29 24.14
CA ILE A 269 21.12 1.67 23.94
C ILE A 269 20.00 2.66 24.26
N SER A 270 18.80 2.45 23.72
CA SER A 270 17.68 3.37 23.99
C SER A 270 17.20 3.32 25.43
N LEU A 271 17.32 2.18 26.11
CA LEU A 271 16.98 2.07 27.52
C LEU A 271 17.99 2.84 28.39
N ALA A 272 19.28 2.74 28.05
CA ALA A 272 20.32 3.55 28.69
C ALA A 272 20.10 5.06 28.42
N ASP A 273 19.79 5.45 27.19
CA ASP A 273 19.44 6.84 26.84
C ASP A 273 18.25 7.36 27.66
N ALA A 274 17.25 6.50 27.94
CA ALA A 274 16.12 6.85 28.79
C ALA A 274 16.55 7.14 30.24
N TYR A 275 17.40 6.28 30.82
CA TYR A 275 17.92 6.48 32.18
C TYR A 275 18.84 7.70 32.29
N LEU A 276 19.72 7.92 31.31
CA LEU A 276 20.57 9.11 31.26
C LEU A 276 19.74 10.40 31.21
N LYS A 277 18.60 10.37 30.50
CA LYS A 277 17.69 11.52 30.42
C LYS A 277 17.04 11.85 31.78
N ASP A 278 16.83 10.83 32.62
CA ASP A 278 16.30 10.99 33.99
C ASP A 278 17.41 11.26 35.03
N GLY A 279 18.68 11.29 34.61
CA GLY A 279 19.83 11.48 35.50
C GLY A 279 20.26 10.21 36.25
N GLU A 280 19.67 9.06 35.90
CA GLU A 280 19.98 7.73 36.45
C GLU A 280 21.21 7.13 35.74
N SER A 281 22.38 7.72 35.99
CA SER A 281 23.64 7.36 35.29
C SER A 281 24.04 5.90 35.52
N LYS A 282 23.88 5.41 36.75
CA LYS A 282 24.27 4.06 37.14
C LYS A 282 23.40 2.99 36.47
N GLU A 283 22.10 3.23 36.38
CA GLU A 283 21.14 2.36 35.72
C GLU A 283 21.42 2.28 34.22
N ALA A 284 21.83 3.39 33.60
CA ALA A 284 22.28 3.40 32.21
C ALA A 284 23.53 2.55 32.01
N GLN A 285 24.53 2.70 32.89
CA GLN A 285 25.74 1.88 32.89
C GLN A 285 25.40 0.38 33.00
N ASP A 286 24.57 0.01 33.98
CA ASP A 286 24.19 -1.39 34.23
C ASP A 286 23.50 -2.01 33.01
N VAL A 287 22.62 -1.26 32.34
CA VAL A 287 21.95 -1.72 31.11
C VAL A 287 22.91 -1.88 29.94
N LEU A 288 23.84 -0.93 29.75
CA LEU A 288 24.84 -1.03 28.68
C LEU A 288 25.79 -2.21 28.93
N MET A 289 26.20 -2.43 30.17
CA MET A 289 27.02 -3.57 30.59
C MET A 289 26.29 -4.88 30.34
N GLN A 290 25.03 -4.98 30.79
CA GLN A 290 24.19 -6.16 30.53
C GLN A 290 24.07 -6.43 29.03
N GLY A 291 23.77 -5.41 28.22
CA GLY A 291 23.65 -5.56 26.78
C GLY A 291 24.97 -6.03 26.15
N TYR A 292 26.10 -5.50 26.61
CA TYR A 292 27.41 -5.91 26.11
C TYR A 292 27.72 -7.37 26.47
N GLU A 293 27.43 -7.81 27.69
CA GLU A 293 27.66 -9.19 28.12
C GLU A 293 26.80 -10.20 27.34
N GLU A 294 25.55 -9.85 27.03
CA GLU A 294 24.62 -10.69 26.26
C GLU A 294 24.99 -10.77 24.77
N THR A 295 25.43 -9.66 24.18
CA THR A 295 25.56 -9.54 22.71
C THR A 295 27.00 -9.53 22.21
N LEU A 296 27.97 -9.23 23.07
CA LEU A 296 29.37 -8.93 22.74
C LEU A 296 29.51 -7.84 21.64
N SER A 297 28.53 -6.95 21.54
CA SER A 297 28.47 -5.94 20.50
C SER A 297 29.48 -4.82 20.73
N LEU A 298 30.32 -4.56 19.73
CA LEU A 298 31.24 -3.43 19.73
C LEU A 298 30.51 -2.08 19.81
N VAL A 299 29.28 -1.99 19.31
CA VAL A 299 28.48 -0.76 19.41
C VAL A 299 28.18 -0.44 20.88
N LEU A 300 27.80 -1.45 21.67
CA LEU A 300 27.55 -1.27 23.10
C LEU A 300 28.83 -0.97 23.87
N LEU A 301 29.95 -1.59 23.48
CA LEU A 301 31.25 -1.30 24.08
C LEU A 301 31.70 0.15 23.84
N VAL A 302 31.48 0.69 22.64
CA VAL A 302 31.75 2.11 22.34
C VAL A 302 30.81 3.03 23.13
N ARG A 303 29.54 2.65 23.34
CA ARG A 303 28.62 3.42 24.20
C ARG A 303 29.06 3.43 25.67
N LEU A 304 29.55 2.30 26.18
CA LEU A 304 30.19 2.23 27.50
C LEU A 304 31.43 3.10 27.57
N GLU A 305 32.26 3.11 26.51
CA GLU A 305 33.43 3.99 26.44
C GLU A 305 33.04 5.45 26.58
N ASP A 306 32.10 5.93 25.77
CA ASP A 306 31.67 7.32 25.85
C ASP A 306 31.11 7.66 27.24
N HIS A 307 30.31 6.76 27.83
CA HIS A 307 29.76 6.94 29.17
C HIS A 307 30.85 7.08 30.26
N PHE A 308 31.79 6.14 30.36
CA PHE A 308 32.84 6.20 31.39
C PHE A 308 33.83 7.35 31.17
N ILE A 309 34.06 7.75 29.93
CA ILE A 309 34.88 8.92 29.62
C ILE A 309 34.19 10.20 30.10
N ASP A 310 32.89 10.32 29.87
CA ASP A 310 32.10 11.47 30.30
C ASP A 310 31.97 11.54 31.84
N GLU A 311 31.90 10.39 32.52
CA GLU A 311 31.93 10.32 33.99
C GLU A 311 33.33 10.57 34.60
N GLY A 312 34.39 10.55 33.79
CA GLY A 312 35.77 10.72 34.25
C GLY A 312 36.38 9.47 34.90
N GLU A 313 35.86 8.28 34.59
CA GLU A 313 36.35 6.99 35.07
C GLU A 313 36.97 6.11 33.95
N PRO A 314 38.03 6.59 33.26
CA PRO A 314 38.63 5.84 32.14
C PRO A 314 39.23 4.48 32.54
N GLY A 315 39.61 4.31 33.82
CA GLY A 315 40.18 3.05 34.30
C GLY A 315 39.21 1.86 34.19
N THR A 316 37.92 2.10 34.43
CA THR A 316 36.88 1.06 34.40
C THR A 316 36.66 0.55 32.98
N ILE A 317 36.56 1.45 32.00
CA ILE A 317 36.42 1.04 30.59
C ILE A 317 37.68 0.34 30.06
N ILE A 318 38.88 0.74 30.48
CA ILE A 318 40.13 0.05 30.13
C ILE A 318 40.09 -1.41 30.63
N ASP A 319 39.69 -1.65 31.88
CA ASP A 319 39.55 -3.00 32.44
C ASP A 319 38.50 -3.83 31.67
N ILE A 320 37.38 -3.22 31.27
CA ILE A 320 36.36 -3.88 30.45
C ILE A 320 36.95 -4.32 29.09
N TYR A 321 37.67 -3.44 28.40
CA TYR A 321 38.36 -3.79 27.15
C TYR A 321 39.40 -4.90 27.35
N GLN A 322 40.21 -4.83 28.41
CA GLN A 322 41.21 -5.85 28.70
C GLN A 322 40.56 -7.21 28.95
N LYS A 323 39.48 -7.27 29.74
CA LYS A 323 38.69 -8.48 29.97
C LYS A 323 38.06 -9.01 28.67
N ALA A 324 37.56 -8.12 27.81
CA ALA A 324 37.02 -8.49 26.51
C ALA A 324 38.08 -9.15 25.61
N ILE A 325 39.28 -8.56 25.54
CA ILE A 325 40.41 -9.08 24.78
C ILE A 325 40.87 -10.43 25.35
N GLN A 326 40.94 -10.58 26.68
CA GLN A 326 41.29 -11.85 27.31
C GLN A 326 40.31 -12.97 26.96
N LYS A 327 39.01 -12.68 26.92
CA LYS A 327 37.97 -13.63 26.50
C LYS A 327 38.06 -13.97 25.02
N ASN A 328 38.41 -13.01 24.16
CA ASN A 328 38.47 -13.20 22.71
C ASN A 328 39.79 -12.66 22.11
N GLN A 329 40.89 -13.35 22.39
CA GLN A 329 42.25 -12.92 22.04
C GLN A 329 42.50 -12.75 20.53
N LYS A 330 41.64 -13.32 19.68
CA LYS A 330 41.76 -13.25 18.22
C LYS A 330 41.00 -12.07 17.61
N ASP A 331 40.20 -11.36 18.39
CA ASP A 331 39.43 -10.22 17.88
C ASP A 331 40.29 -8.95 17.85
N LEU A 332 41.00 -8.76 16.74
CA LEU A 332 41.87 -7.61 16.50
C LEU A 332 41.13 -6.26 16.55
N ARG A 333 39.79 -6.27 16.40
CA ARG A 333 38.96 -5.07 16.54
C ARG A 333 39.02 -4.55 17.97
N LEU A 334 38.95 -5.44 18.97
CA LEU A 334 39.00 -5.04 20.39
C LEU A 334 40.35 -4.40 20.74
N GLN A 335 41.45 -4.95 20.23
CA GLN A 335 42.80 -4.38 20.39
C GLN A 335 42.88 -2.99 19.77
N PHE A 336 42.34 -2.82 18.56
CA PHE A 336 42.30 -1.51 17.92
C PHE A 336 41.46 -0.48 18.68
N PHE A 337 40.27 -0.86 19.15
CA PHE A 337 39.45 0.05 19.95
C PHE A 337 40.12 0.42 21.28
N LEU A 338 40.79 -0.53 21.94
CA LEU A 338 41.57 -0.24 23.15
C LEU A 338 42.77 0.69 22.85
N ALA A 339 43.49 0.47 21.75
CA ALA A 339 44.56 1.37 21.33
C ALA A 339 44.05 2.78 21.02
N LYS A 340 42.90 2.88 20.35
CA LYS A 340 42.22 4.15 20.06
C LYS A 340 41.83 4.87 21.36
N LEU A 341 41.34 4.13 22.36
CA LEU A 341 41.02 4.65 23.69
C LEU A 341 42.28 5.16 24.41
N TYR A 342 43.37 4.39 24.45
CA TYR A 342 44.64 4.85 25.03
C TYR A 342 45.16 6.10 24.34
N TYR A 343 45.07 6.17 23.01
CA TYR A 343 45.43 7.37 22.25
C TYR A 343 44.54 8.57 22.63
N ARG A 344 43.21 8.38 22.75
CA ARG A 344 42.25 9.42 23.19
C ARG A 344 42.59 9.95 24.58
N LEU A 345 43.13 9.10 25.46
CA LEU A 345 43.55 9.43 26.82
C LEU A 345 45.00 9.97 26.91
N GLU A 346 45.66 10.21 25.76
CA GLU A 346 47.08 10.61 25.66
C GLU A 346 48.07 9.62 26.36
N MET A 347 47.65 8.36 26.53
CA MET A 347 48.48 7.24 27.02
C MET A 347 49.26 6.61 25.85
N ILE A 348 50.14 7.39 25.24
CA ILE A 348 50.76 7.07 23.93
C ILE A 348 51.57 5.76 23.93
N ASP A 349 52.31 5.47 25.01
CA ASP A 349 53.12 4.24 25.08
C ASP A 349 52.25 2.99 25.15
N TYR A 350 51.17 3.01 25.94
CA TYR A 350 50.19 1.92 26.00
C TYR A 350 49.42 1.75 24.68
N ALA A 351 49.10 2.86 24.01
CA ALA A 351 48.49 2.83 22.68
C ALA A 351 49.42 2.12 21.67
N MET A 352 50.71 2.45 21.69
CA MET A 352 51.71 1.80 20.84
C MET A 352 51.83 0.31 21.14
N GLU A 353 52.03 -0.06 22.42
CA GLU A 353 52.17 -1.45 22.84
C GLU A 353 50.97 -2.29 22.40
N THR A 354 49.75 -1.74 22.54
CA THR A 354 48.53 -2.41 22.13
C THR A 354 48.46 -2.60 20.62
N ILE A 355 48.83 -1.60 19.81
CA ILE A 355 48.82 -1.73 18.35
C ILE A 355 49.90 -2.69 17.85
N ASP A 356 51.07 -2.74 18.48
CA ASP A 356 52.15 -3.66 18.07
C ASP A 356 51.72 -5.14 18.21
N THR A 357 50.68 -5.44 18.99
CA THR A 357 50.08 -6.80 19.05
C THR A 357 49.18 -7.13 17.85
N ILE A 358 48.73 -6.12 17.10
CA ILE A 358 47.87 -6.29 15.94
C ILE A 358 48.72 -6.67 14.74
N ASP A 359 48.46 -7.84 14.15
CA ASP A 359 49.02 -8.20 12.86
C ASP A 359 48.41 -7.33 11.76
N VAL A 360 49.15 -6.29 11.36
CA VAL A 360 48.76 -5.32 10.33
C VAL A 360 48.46 -6.01 8.99
N THR A 361 49.03 -7.18 8.70
CA THR A 361 48.73 -7.92 7.46
C THR A 361 47.36 -8.61 7.51
N ALA A 362 46.91 -9.01 8.69
CA ALA A 362 45.60 -9.62 8.92
C ALA A 362 44.48 -8.59 9.13
N PHE A 363 44.85 -7.35 9.48
CA PHE A 363 43.92 -6.27 9.87
C PHE A 363 44.31 -4.95 9.18
N ASP A 364 44.46 -4.99 7.85
CA ASP A 364 44.79 -3.83 7.02
C ASP A 364 43.52 -3.05 6.63
N TYR A 365 43.34 -1.86 7.22
CA TYR A 365 42.28 -0.93 6.85
C TYR A 365 42.70 0.52 7.17
N PRO A 366 42.11 1.52 6.48
CA PRO A 366 42.61 2.89 6.53
C PRO A 366 42.66 3.52 7.93
N ASP A 367 41.65 3.27 8.77
CA ASP A 367 41.58 3.87 10.10
C ASP A 367 42.65 3.33 11.07
N LEU A 368 43.13 2.09 10.90
CA LEU A 368 44.29 1.60 11.66
C LEU A 368 45.56 2.36 11.27
N HIS A 369 45.82 2.51 9.97
CA HIS A 369 46.98 3.25 9.48
C HIS A 369 46.95 4.71 9.91
N LYS A 370 45.77 5.31 9.96
CA LYS A 370 45.59 6.65 10.50
C LYS A 370 45.89 6.73 12.00
N LEU A 371 45.40 5.77 12.80
CA LEU A 371 45.70 5.72 14.24
C LEU A 371 47.21 5.52 14.49
N LEU A 372 47.86 4.60 13.76
CA LEU A 372 49.30 4.40 13.79
C LEU A 372 50.08 5.67 13.42
N GLY A 373 49.67 6.35 12.36
CA GLY A 373 50.25 7.63 11.94
C GLY A 373 50.19 8.67 13.05
N ASN A 374 49.01 8.83 13.68
CA ASN A 374 48.80 9.75 14.80
C ASN A 374 49.66 9.39 16.03
N ILE A 375 49.79 8.11 16.36
CA ILE A 375 50.62 7.65 17.48
C ILE A 375 52.10 7.94 17.19
N TYR A 376 52.59 7.62 15.99
CA TYR A 376 53.97 7.95 15.59
C TYR A 376 54.23 9.46 15.59
N GLU A 377 53.25 10.27 15.17
CA GLU A 377 53.34 11.73 15.24
C GLU A 377 53.50 12.22 16.68
N ARG A 378 52.67 11.71 17.61
CA ARG A 378 52.78 12.02 19.04
C ARG A 378 54.13 11.61 19.63
N ARG A 379 54.77 10.56 19.10
CA ARG A 379 56.12 10.12 19.47
C ARG A 379 57.25 10.87 18.74
N SER A 380 56.94 11.88 17.93
CA SER A 380 57.90 12.60 17.07
C SER A 380 58.60 11.74 16.01
N GLU A 381 58.04 10.57 15.67
CA GLU A 381 58.55 9.67 14.64
C GLU A 381 57.98 10.02 13.26
N TYR A 382 58.19 11.28 12.83
CA TYR A 382 57.51 11.88 11.68
C TYR A 382 57.65 11.09 10.37
N ARG A 383 58.79 10.43 10.15
CA ARG A 383 59.00 9.61 8.95
C ARG A 383 58.09 8.38 8.92
N LYS A 384 57.92 7.70 10.06
CA LYS A 384 57.02 6.55 10.17
C LYS A 384 55.57 7.01 10.09
N ALA A 385 55.23 8.11 10.79
CA ALA A 385 53.92 8.72 10.72
C ALA A 385 53.50 9.02 9.26
N ALA A 386 54.36 9.70 8.49
CA ALA A 386 54.10 10.02 7.09
C ALA A 386 53.90 8.75 6.21
N ASN A 387 54.62 7.67 6.49
CA ASN A 387 54.46 6.41 5.76
C ASN A 387 53.11 5.74 6.07
N GLU A 388 52.67 5.74 7.33
CA GLU A 388 51.38 5.18 7.71
C GLU A 388 50.21 6.04 7.20
N PHE A 389 50.31 7.37 7.31
CA PHE A 389 49.33 8.26 6.69
C PHE A 389 49.22 8.01 5.19
N LYS A 390 50.34 7.79 4.49
CA LYS A 390 50.32 7.47 3.05
C LYS A 390 49.53 6.21 2.73
N LYS A 391 49.55 5.19 3.59
CA LYS A 391 48.73 3.98 3.44
C LYS A 391 47.24 4.27 3.67
N SER A 392 46.92 5.27 4.49
CA SER A 392 45.55 5.74 4.75
C SER A 392 45.02 6.75 3.72
N LEU A 393 45.84 7.32 2.83
CA LEU A 393 45.50 8.44 1.92
C LEU A 393 44.42 8.14 0.85
N SER A 394 43.79 6.97 0.89
CA SER A 394 42.54 6.70 0.19
C SER A 394 41.29 7.21 0.95
N VAL A 395 41.44 7.78 2.16
CA VAL A 395 40.35 8.23 3.04
C VAL A 395 40.56 9.67 3.51
N ASP A 396 39.77 10.59 2.96
CA ASP A 396 39.86 12.04 3.16
C ASP A 396 39.04 12.54 4.37
N LYS A 397 38.91 11.75 5.46
CA LYS A 397 37.99 12.03 6.59
C LYS A 397 38.62 11.84 7.97
N GLN A 398 38.01 12.45 9.01
CA GLN A 398 38.31 12.30 10.45
C GLN A 398 38.31 10.80 10.86
N LEU A 399 39.04 10.41 11.94
CA LEU A 399 39.10 9.01 12.42
C LEU A 399 37.75 8.64 13.06
N LEU A 400 36.73 8.48 12.22
CA LEU A 400 35.35 8.18 12.58
C LEU A 400 34.94 6.92 11.83
N ILE A 401 34.82 5.83 12.59
CA ILE A 401 34.41 4.53 12.06
C ILE A 401 32.92 4.62 11.76
N PRO A 402 32.50 4.49 10.50
CA PRO A 402 31.09 4.56 10.16
C PRO A 402 30.35 3.30 10.64
N TYR A 403 29.04 3.44 10.74
CA TYR A 403 28.13 2.31 10.90
C TYR A 403 27.67 1.81 9.54
N CYS A 404 27.43 0.50 9.45
CA CYS A 404 26.81 -0.09 8.28
C CYS A 404 25.66 -1.01 8.66
N CYS A 405 24.56 -0.94 7.89
CA CYS A 405 23.44 -1.86 8.00
C CYS A 405 23.80 -3.24 7.43
N SER A 406 23.71 -4.29 8.25
CA SER A 406 23.96 -5.69 7.88
C SER A 406 23.09 -6.22 6.74
N ASP A 407 21.91 -5.63 6.55
CA ASP A 407 20.90 -6.12 5.61
C ASP A 407 21.00 -5.50 4.22
N CYS A 408 21.12 -4.17 4.12
CA CYS A 408 21.16 -3.44 2.83
C CYS A 408 22.51 -2.78 2.51
N ASN A 409 23.49 -2.86 3.41
CA ASN A 409 24.81 -2.21 3.30
C ASN A 409 24.76 -0.67 3.24
N TYR A 410 23.70 -0.05 3.76
CA TYR A 410 23.64 1.40 3.97
C TYR A 410 24.72 1.84 4.96
N ILE A 411 25.49 2.87 4.61
CA ILE A 411 26.57 3.42 5.46
C ILE A 411 26.11 4.74 6.06
N SER A 412 26.26 4.89 7.38
CA SER A 412 25.92 6.08 8.16
C SER A 412 27.09 6.49 9.06
N HIS A 413 27.28 7.77 9.29
CA HIS A 413 28.20 8.26 10.32
C HIS A 413 27.55 8.30 11.71
N ASP A 414 26.21 8.41 11.75
CA ASP A 414 25.43 8.40 12.98
C ASP A 414 24.82 7.02 13.21
N TRP A 415 24.81 6.59 14.47
CA TRP A 415 24.15 5.35 14.85
C TRP A 415 22.63 5.53 14.84
N SER A 416 21.92 4.51 14.33
CA SER A 416 20.46 4.41 14.43
C SER A 416 20.05 2.98 14.76
N GLY A 417 19.01 2.81 15.58
CA GLY A 417 18.43 1.48 15.81
C GLY A 417 17.58 0.96 14.65
N ARG A 418 17.22 1.82 13.69
CA ARG A 418 16.44 1.49 12.50
C ARG A 418 17.13 2.02 11.24
N CYS A 419 17.35 1.16 10.25
CA CYS A 419 17.96 1.56 8.98
C CYS A 419 17.05 2.54 8.21
N PRO A 420 17.53 3.73 7.82
CA PRO A 420 16.73 4.68 7.06
C PRO A 420 16.42 4.19 5.63
N GLU A 421 17.25 3.32 5.07
CA GLU A 421 17.07 2.78 3.71
C GLU A 421 16.14 1.56 3.69
N CYS A 422 16.48 0.48 4.41
CA CYS A 422 15.69 -0.76 4.39
C CYS A 422 14.61 -0.86 5.48
N ARG A 423 14.57 0.08 6.42
CA ARG A 423 13.61 0.14 7.55
C ARG A 423 13.65 -1.02 8.53
N ASN A 424 14.61 -1.94 8.41
CA ASN A 424 14.84 -3.00 9.39
C ASN A 424 15.49 -2.44 10.66
N TRP A 425 15.22 -3.11 11.78
CA TRP A 425 15.75 -2.76 13.09
C TRP A 425 16.94 -3.63 13.47
N ASN A 426 17.79 -3.10 14.34
CA ASN A 426 18.89 -3.84 14.95
C ASN A 426 19.90 -4.39 13.94
N THR A 427 20.13 -3.66 12.84
CA THR A 427 21.00 -4.08 11.74
C THR A 427 22.34 -3.35 11.69
N PHE A 428 22.48 -2.21 12.38
CA PHE A 428 23.71 -1.42 12.31
C PHE A 428 24.84 -2.04 13.13
N ILE A 429 25.96 -2.25 12.47
CA ILE A 429 27.24 -2.68 13.03
C ILE A 429 28.31 -1.63 12.73
N LEU A 430 29.41 -1.62 13.49
CA LEU A 430 30.58 -0.80 13.16
C LEU A 430 31.28 -1.41 11.92
N ASP A 431 31.48 -0.62 10.87
CA ASP A 431 32.07 -1.06 9.59
C ASP A 431 33.61 -1.11 9.68
N VAL A 432 34.11 -1.93 10.60
CA VAL A 432 35.54 -2.22 10.72
C VAL A 432 35.93 -3.20 9.61
N ASN A 433 37.01 -2.94 8.87
CA ASN A 433 37.47 -3.73 7.70
C ASN A 433 36.61 -3.64 6.43
N GLU A 434 35.85 -2.56 6.23
CA GLU A 434 35.03 -2.35 5.02
C GLU A 434 34.10 -3.54 4.69
N ILE A 435 33.57 -4.22 5.71
CA ILE A 435 32.71 -5.41 5.59
C ILE A 435 31.58 -5.16 4.59
N CYS A 436 31.04 -3.95 4.59
CA CYS A 436 29.96 -3.58 3.68
C CYS A 436 30.39 -3.33 2.22
N LYS A 437 31.62 -2.88 1.96
CA LYS A 437 32.14 -2.74 0.58
C LYS A 437 32.38 -4.11 -0.06
N ILE A 438 32.84 -5.09 0.73
CA ILE A 438 33.08 -6.46 0.27
C ILE A 438 31.77 -7.14 -0.13
N ARG A 439 30.73 -7.02 0.71
CA ARG A 439 29.40 -7.60 0.43
C ARG A 439 28.72 -6.96 -0.79
N LYS A 440 28.85 -5.65 -0.96
CA LYS A 440 28.29 -4.93 -2.13
C LYS A 440 28.86 -5.45 -3.45
N ARG A 441 30.16 -5.77 -3.50
CA ARG A 441 30.82 -6.35 -4.68
C ARG A 441 30.32 -7.76 -5.01
N GLN A 442 30.05 -8.58 -3.99
CA GLN A 442 29.56 -9.94 -4.15
C GLN A 442 28.07 -10.02 -4.55
N SER A 443 27.26 -9.03 -4.19
CA SER A 443 25.85 -8.94 -4.64
C SER A 443 25.68 -8.39 -6.06
N SER A 444 26.74 -7.78 -6.62
CA SER A 444 26.76 -7.18 -7.97
C SER A 444 27.46 -8.05 -9.02
N SER A 445 28.02 -9.20 -8.60
CA SER A 445 28.61 -10.25 -9.44
C SER A 445 27.68 -11.45 -9.50
#